data_AF-A0A382K0E3-F1
#
_entry.id   AF-A0A382K0E3-F1
#
_cell.length_a   1.000
_cell.length_b   1.000
_cell.length_c   1.000
_cell.angle_alpha   90.00
_cell.angle_beta   90.00
_cell.angle_gamma   90.00
#
_symmetry.space_group_name_H-M   'P 1'
#
loop_
_entity.id
_entity.type
_entity.pdbx_description
1 polymer ?
#
loop_
_entity_poly.entity_id
_entity_poly.type
_entity_poly.pdbx_seq_one_letter_code
_entity_poly.pdbx_strand_id
1 'polypeptide(L)'
;MFFHSKNLFAAIALGLGLAALGQAASPGLSLVLPRGGQRGSTVEVRFIGDRLGDVREVLFYSPGFAVQKIEPVPKKPKEALAMIAIAADCALGEHKLRLVTATGISPL
;
A
#
# COMPACT_ATOMS: atom_id res chain seq x y z
N MET A 1 -26.39 -37.87 -28.44
CA MET A 1 -25.43 -37.76 -27.31
C MET A 1 -24.52 -36.51 -27.44
N PHE A 2 -25.06 -35.32 -27.80
CA PHE A 2 -24.24 -34.14 -28.16
C PHE A 2 -24.64 -32.81 -27.47
N PHE A 3 -25.39 -32.84 -26.36
CA PHE A 3 -25.88 -31.60 -25.70
C PHE A 3 -25.05 -31.11 -24.49
N HIS A 4 -24.08 -31.89 -23.99
CA HIS A 4 -23.31 -31.51 -22.79
C HIS A 4 -22.14 -30.55 -23.06
N SER A 5 -21.63 -30.46 -24.30
CA SER A 5 -20.45 -29.64 -24.61
C SER A 5 -20.75 -28.14 -24.66
N LYS A 6 -21.92 -27.72 -25.15
CA LYS A 6 -22.28 -26.28 -25.27
C LYS A 6 -22.38 -25.60 -23.90
N ASN A 7 -22.93 -26.31 -22.91
CA ASN A 7 -23.03 -25.81 -21.54
C ASN A 7 -21.67 -25.79 -20.83
N LEU A 8 -20.78 -26.72 -21.18
CA LEU A 8 -19.41 -26.76 -20.66
C LEU A 8 -18.58 -25.58 -21.20
N PHE A 9 -18.65 -25.26 -22.49
CA PHE A 9 -17.99 -24.08 -23.06
C PHE A 9 -18.52 -22.77 -22.47
N ALA A 10 -19.83 -22.66 -22.26
CA ALA A 10 -20.43 -21.49 -21.61
C ALA A 10 -19.98 -21.35 -20.14
N ALA A 11 -19.89 -22.45 -19.39
CA ALA A 11 -19.41 -22.46 -18.01
C ALA A 11 -17.92 -22.08 -17.91
N ILE A 12 -17.09 -22.56 -18.84
CA ILE A 12 -15.66 -22.19 -18.89
C ILE A 12 -15.49 -20.71 -19.26
N ALA A 13 -16.24 -20.20 -20.24
CA ALA A 13 -16.20 -18.80 -20.61
C ALA A 13 -16.66 -17.89 -19.47
N LEU A 14 -17.70 -18.28 -18.73
CA LEU A 14 -18.18 -17.56 -17.55
C LEU A 14 -17.16 -17.60 -16.40
N GLY A 15 -16.54 -18.76 -16.16
CA GLY A 15 -15.49 -18.91 -15.14
C GLY A 15 -14.25 -18.06 -15.43
N LEU A 16 -13.81 -18.01 -16.69
CA LEU A 16 -12.70 -17.14 -17.13
C LEU A 16 -13.06 -15.64 -17.03
N GLY A 17 -14.29 -15.27 -17.35
CA GLY A 17 -14.78 -13.89 -17.23
C GLY A 17 -14.81 -13.40 -15.77
N LEU A 18 -15.20 -14.26 -14.83
CA LEU A 18 -15.21 -13.95 -13.39
C LEU A 18 -13.79 -13.78 -12.82
N ALA A 19 -12.82 -14.56 -13.30
CA ALA A 19 -11.42 -14.44 -12.87
C ALA A 19 -10.79 -13.10 -13.27
N ALA A 20 -11.23 -12.47 -14.36
CA ALA A 20 -10.73 -11.17 -14.82
C ALA A 20 -11.17 -9.98 -13.96
N LEU A 21 -12.14 -10.17 -13.06
CA LEU A 21 -12.60 -9.12 -12.14
C LEU A 21 -11.70 -8.96 -10.91
N GLY A 22 -10.72 -9.86 -10.71
CA GLY A 22 -9.75 -9.75 -9.62
C GLY A 22 -8.82 -8.54 -9.83
N GLN A 23 -9.00 -7.49 -9.04
CA GLN A 23 -8.06 -6.37 -8.95
C GLN A 23 -6.80 -6.79 -8.17
N ALA A 24 -5.95 -7.61 -8.77
CA ALA A 24 -4.70 -8.09 -8.18
C ALA A 24 -3.51 -7.11 -8.39
N ALA A 25 -3.78 -5.80 -8.42
CA ALA A 25 -2.73 -4.81 -8.62
C ALA A 25 -2.13 -4.41 -7.26
N SER A 26 -0.86 -4.77 -7.02
CA SER A 26 -0.16 -4.39 -5.78
C SER A 26 -0.17 -2.86 -5.57
N PRO A 27 -0.28 -2.38 -4.32
CA PRO A 27 -0.14 -0.96 -4.04
C PRO A 27 1.23 -0.45 -4.51
N GLY A 28 1.25 0.76 -5.05
CA GLY A 28 2.47 1.40 -5.53
C GLY A 28 2.82 2.57 -4.62
N LEU A 29 4.09 2.66 -4.20
CA LEU A 29 4.63 3.84 -3.53
C LEU A 29 5.62 4.51 -4.49
N SER A 30 5.39 5.78 -4.81
CA SER A 30 6.20 6.52 -5.77
C SER A 30 6.98 7.66 -5.12
N LEU A 31 6.44 8.30 -4.08
CA LEU A 31 7.08 9.42 -3.42
C LEU A 31 6.74 9.48 -1.92
N VAL A 32 7.73 9.91 -1.14
CA VAL A 32 7.64 10.19 0.30
C VAL A 32 8.03 11.64 0.52
N LEU A 33 7.17 12.42 1.17
CA LEU A 33 7.41 13.84 1.47
C LEU A 33 7.04 14.16 2.93
N PRO A 34 7.89 14.85 3.70
CA PRO A 34 9.27 15.18 3.37
C PRO A 34 10.14 13.91 3.26
N ARG A 35 11.26 13.99 2.54
CA ARG A 35 12.21 12.87 2.37
C ARG A 35 13.15 12.65 3.57
N GLY A 36 13.00 13.45 4.62
CA GLY A 36 13.81 13.37 5.82
C GLY A 36 13.11 14.02 6.99
N GLY A 37 13.60 13.70 8.19
CA GLY A 37 13.08 14.23 9.44
C GLY A 37 14.18 14.35 10.49
N GLN A 38 13.92 15.17 11.51
CA GLN A 38 14.84 15.36 12.63
C GLN A 38 14.62 14.25 13.67
N ARG A 39 15.69 13.74 14.27
CA ARG A 39 15.59 12.81 15.40
C ARG A 39 14.93 13.47 16.60
N GLY A 40 14.16 12.71 17.36
CA GLY A 40 13.43 13.23 18.53
C GLY A 40 12.25 14.13 18.17
N SER A 41 11.81 14.13 16.91
CA SER A 41 10.64 14.90 16.47
C SER A 41 9.54 14.00 15.92
N THR A 42 8.35 14.56 15.79
CA THR A 42 7.25 13.93 15.05
C THR A 42 7.05 14.69 13.75
N VAL A 43 6.93 13.96 12.64
CA VAL A 43 6.81 14.51 11.30
C VAL A 43 5.54 13.97 10.64
N GLU A 44 4.77 14.86 10.01
CA GLU A 44 3.71 14.46 9.09
C GLU A 44 4.35 14.07 7.75
N VAL A 45 4.19 12.81 7.38
CA VAL A 45 4.71 12.23 6.14
C VAL A 45 3.56 11.96 5.20
N ARG A 46 3.64 12.54 4.00
CA ARG A 46 2.77 12.29 2.87
C ARG A 46 3.40 11.26 1.94
N PHE A 47 2.64 10.20 1.70
CA PHE A 47 2.95 9.18 0.72
C PHE A 47 2.10 9.39 -0.53
N ILE A 48 2.71 9.27 -1.70
CA ILE A 48 2.05 9.42 -3.01
C ILE A 48 2.34 8.17 -3.84
N GLY A 49 1.32 7.63 -4.49
CA GLY A 49 1.44 6.43 -5.31
C GLY A 49 0.11 5.96 -5.88
N ASP A 50 -0.10 4.65 -5.95
CA ASP A 50 -1.32 4.05 -6.51
C ASP A 50 -1.92 3.04 -5.54
N ARG A 51 -3.27 3.00 -5.48
CA ARG A 51 -4.03 2.04 -4.66
C ARG A 51 -3.67 2.13 -3.17
N LEU A 52 -3.67 3.34 -2.63
CA LEU A 52 -3.37 3.63 -1.21
C LEU A 52 -4.63 3.89 -0.38
N GLY A 53 -5.82 3.77 -0.98
CA GLY A 53 -7.10 4.11 -0.35
C GLY A 53 -7.49 3.27 0.87
N ASP A 54 -6.83 2.12 1.05
CA ASP A 54 -7.03 1.16 2.13
C ASP A 54 -5.73 0.92 2.92
N VAL A 55 -4.85 1.92 2.98
CA VAL A 55 -3.59 1.85 3.73
C VAL A 55 -3.86 1.63 5.23
N ARG A 56 -2.98 0.85 5.86
CA ARG A 56 -3.10 0.45 7.27
C ARG A 56 -1.85 0.70 8.07
N GLU A 57 -0.68 0.56 7.46
CA GLU A 57 0.59 0.56 8.19
C GLU A 57 1.74 1.04 7.30
N VAL A 58 2.75 1.63 7.93
CA VAL A 58 4.08 1.83 7.34
C VAL A 58 5.03 0.80 7.94
N LEU A 59 5.54 -0.10 7.12
CA LEU A 59 6.52 -1.09 7.50
C LEU A 59 7.93 -0.50 7.35
N PHE A 60 8.66 -0.32 8.45
CA PHE A 60 10.06 0.10 8.44
C PHE A 60 11.00 -1.11 8.57
N TYR A 61 12.11 -1.09 7.82
CA TYR A 61 13.15 -2.13 7.89
C TYR A 61 14.20 -1.89 8.97
N SER A 62 14.08 -0.78 9.69
CA SER A 62 15.00 -0.35 10.75
C SER A 62 14.20 0.14 11.96
N PRO A 63 14.71 -0.04 13.18
CA PRO A 63 14.09 0.52 14.38
C PRO A 63 14.19 2.05 14.40
N GLY A 64 13.49 2.68 15.34
CA GLY A 64 13.57 4.13 15.59
C GLY A 64 12.39 4.95 15.06
N PHE A 65 11.37 4.30 14.48
CA PHE A 65 10.17 4.95 13.97
C PHE A 65 8.92 4.40 14.65
N ALA A 66 8.03 5.29 15.08
CA ALA A 66 6.72 4.93 15.61
C ALA A 66 5.64 5.65 14.79
N VAL A 67 4.81 4.88 14.09
CA VAL A 67 3.66 5.39 13.33
C VAL A 67 2.52 5.62 14.30
N GLN A 68 2.24 6.88 14.63
CA GLN A 68 1.16 7.26 15.54
C GLN A 68 -0.21 7.18 14.86
N LYS A 69 -0.26 7.55 13.58
CA LYS A 69 -1.45 7.54 12.75
C LYS A 69 -1.07 7.33 11.30
N ILE A 70 -1.88 6.61 10.54
CA ILE A 70 -1.85 6.61 9.08
C ILE A 70 -3.25 6.52 8.54
N GLU A 71 -3.56 7.33 7.54
CA GLU A 71 -4.87 7.36 6.89
C GLU A 71 -4.76 7.75 5.41
N PRO A 72 -5.66 7.22 4.55
CA PRO A 72 -5.79 7.69 3.19
C PRO A 72 -6.29 9.14 3.16
N VAL A 73 -5.86 9.91 2.17
CA VAL A 73 -6.36 11.28 2.01
C VAL A 73 -7.75 11.25 1.36
N PRO A 74 -8.78 11.87 1.98
CA PRO A 74 -10.13 11.89 1.42
C PRO A 74 -10.17 12.46 0.00
N LYS A 75 -10.92 11.82 -0.90
CA LYS A 75 -11.04 12.18 -2.32
C LYS A 75 -9.72 12.09 -3.12
N LYS A 76 -8.66 11.55 -2.53
CA LYS A 76 -7.35 11.35 -3.17
C LYS A 76 -6.83 9.93 -2.91
N PRO A 77 -7.31 8.93 -3.67
CA PRO A 77 -7.00 7.50 -3.44
C PRO A 77 -5.52 7.12 -3.71
N LYS A 78 -4.73 8.08 -4.15
CA LYS A 78 -3.30 8.00 -4.47
C LYS A 78 -2.41 8.62 -3.41
N GLU A 79 -2.99 9.18 -2.36
CA GLU A 79 -2.25 9.84 -1.28
C GLU A 79 -2.63 9.23 0.08
N ALA A 80 -1.65 9.12 0.96
CA ALA A 80 -1.83 8.77 2.37
C ALA A 80 -1.01 9.72 3.25
N LEU A 81 -1.49 10.01 4.45
CA LEU A 81 -0.81 10.82 5.44
C LEU A 81 -0.54 9.98 6.68
N ALA A 82 0.67 10.10 7.24
CA ALA A 82 1.04 9.47 8.48
C ALA A 82 1.77 10.42 9.41
N MET A 83 1.49 10.31 10.71
CA MET A 83 2.24 10.99 11.76
C MET A 83 3.28 10.02 12.31
N ILE A 84 4.56 10.33 12.13
CA ILE A 84 5.66 9.42 12.46
C ILE A 84 6.57 10.09 13.47
N ALA A 85 6.68 9.50 14.66
CA ALA A 85 7.70 9.86 15.64
C ALA A 85 9.03 9.20 15.30
N ILE A 86 10.10 9.99 15.30
CA ILE A 86 11.47 9.55 15.09
C ILE A 86 12.17 9.57 16.46
N ALA A 87 12.70 8.44 16.88
CA ALA A 87 13.40 8.33 18.16
C ALA A 87 14.63 9.26 18.21
N ALA A 88 14.97 9.77 19.40
CA ALA A 88 16.10 10.68 19.57
C ALA A 88 17.46 10.03 19.24
N ASP A 89 17.55 8.71 19.44
CA ASP A 89 18.70 7.85 19.18
C ASP A 89 18.62 7.10 17.85
N CYS A 90 17.64 7.42 17.00
CA CYS A 90 17.52 6.81 15.66
C CYS A 90 18.85 6.95 14.90
N ALA A 91 19.23 5.89 14.17
CA ALA A 91 20.39 5.95 13.30
C ALA A 91 20.22 7.06 12.25
N LEU A 92 21.32 7.68 11.84
CA LEU A 92 21.31 8.67 10.76
C LEU A 92 21.50 7.96 9.42
N GLY A 93 20.77 8.41 8.40
CA GLY A 93 20.91 7.92 7.04
C GLY A 93 19.57 7.61 6.39
N GLU A 94 19.61 6.79 5.34
CA GLU A 94 18.43 6.33 4.65
C GLU A 94 17.77 5.16 5.40
N HIS A 95 16.45 5.22 5.52
CA HIS A 95 15.64 4.17 6.12
C HIS A 95 14.61 3.69 5.11
N LYS A 96 14.68 2.40 4.77
CA LYS A 96 13.74 1.79 3.84
C LYS A 96 12.41 1.55 4.53
N LEU A 97 11.33 1.78 3.78
CA LEU A 97 9.98 1.53 4.23
C LEU A 97 9.11 0.98 3.09
N ARG A 98 7.98 0.41 3.46
CA ARG A 98 6.90 0.01 2.56
C ARG A 98 5.56 0.39 3.14
N LEU A 99 4.57 0.59 2.28
CA LEU A 99 3.19 0.73 2.70
C LEU A 99 2.49 -0.62 2.66
N VAL A 100 1.72 -0.89 3.71
CA VAL A 100 0.84 -2.05 3.81
C VAL A 100 -0.59 -1.56 3.68
N THR A 101 -1.33 -2.12 2.73
CA THR A 101 -2.76 -1.90 2.55
C THR A 101 -3.54 -3.16 2.90
N ALA A 102 -4.87 -3.10 2.90
CA ALA A 102 -5.70 -4.29 3.07
C ALA A 102 -5.49 -5.32 1.94
N THR A 103 -5.09 -4.84 0.77
CA THR A 103 -5.02 -5.58 -0.49
C THR A 103 -3.60 -5.97 -0.90
N GLY A 104 -2.55 -5.45 -0.25
CA GLY A 104 -1.18 -5.84 -0.54
C GLY A 104 -0.11 -5.00 0.15
N ILE A 105 1.14 -5.19 -0.28
CA ILE A 105 2.31 -4.47 0.22
C ILE A 105 3.03 -3.82 -0.97
N SER A 106 3.50 -2.58 -0.79
CA SER A 106 4.22 -1.89 -1.85
C SER A 106 5.54 -2.60 -2.19
N PRO A 107 6.04 -2.50 -3.43
CA PRO A 107 7.39 -2.90 -3.76
C PRO A 107 8.43 -2.10 -2.94
N LEU A 108 9.68 -2.58 -2.91
CA LEU A 108 10.80 -1.85 -2.27
C LEU A 108 11.34 -0.82 -3.25
#